data_AF-A0A699SDL6-F1
#
_entry.id   AF-A0A699SDL6-F1
#
_cell.length_a   1.000
_cell.length_b   1.000
_cell.length_c   1.000
_cell.angle_alpha   90.00
_cell.angle_beta   90.00
_cell.angle_gamma   90.00
#
_symmetry.space_group_name_H-M   'P 1'
#
loop_
_entity.id
_entity.type
_entity.pdbx_description
1 polymer ?
#
loop_
_entity_poly.entity_id
_entity_poly.type
_entity_poly.pdbx_seq_one_letter_code
_entity_poly.pdbx_strand_id
1 'polypeptide(L)'
;MGVAKNVFVKVGKFYFPADFVVLDFIADPRVPLILGRPFLSTAHALIDVYEGEIILRHDEQSLTLKCGDKPSISYNNFQSLNKVDLIDAT
;
A
#
# COMPACT_ATOMS: atom_id res chain seq x y z
N MET A 1 1.72 14.76 -15.28
CA MET A 1 1.32 13.47 -14.68
C MET A 1 2.44 12.48 -14.94
N GLY A 2 3.03 11.92 -13.88
CA GLY A 2 4.13 10.96 -14.00
C GLY A 2 3.65 9.53 -13.80
N VAL A 3 4.50 8.56 -14.15
CA VAL A 3 4.31 7.16 -13.78
C VAL A 3 5.60 6.67 -13.14
N ALA A 4 5.50 6.16 -11.91
CA ALA A 4 6.58 5.43 -11.27
C ALA A 4 6.38 3.94 -11.57
N LYS A 5 7.36 3.30 -12.21
CA LYS A 5 7.30 1.89 -12.59
C LYS A 5 8.19 1.05 -11.70
N ASN A 6 7.83 -0.22 -11.50
CA ASN A 6 8.63 -1.21 -10.77
C ASN A 6 8.97 -0.78 -9.32
N VAL A 7 8.03 -0.13 -8.65
CA VAL A 7 8.20 0.27 -7.25
C VAL A 7 7.85 -0.90 -6.34
N PHE A 8 8.75 -1.24 -5.41
CA PHE A 8 8.42 -2.23 -4.37
C PHE A 8 7.72 -1.55 -3.20
N VAL A 9 6.51 -2.03 -2.88
CA VAL A 9 5.71 -1.58 -1.75
C VAL A 9 5.86 -2.58 -0.61
N LYS A 10 6.35 -2.11 0.53
CA LYS A 10 6.42 -2.92 1.74
C LYS A 10 5.07 -2.91 2.47
N VAL A 11 4.47 -4.08 2.66
CA VAL A 11 3.27 -4.26 3.49
C VAL A 11 3.55 -5.31 4.55
N GLY A 12 3.72 -4.88 5.81
CA GLY A 12 4.22 -5.73 6.87
C GLY A 12 5.62 -6.27 6.55
N LYS A 13 5.73 -7.58 6.35
CA LYS A 13 6.97 -8.28 5.96
C LYS A 13 7.13 -8.52 4.46
N PHE A 14 6.10 -8.23 3.67
CA PHE A 14 6.06 -8.53 2.23
C PHE A 14 6.46 -7.33 1.39
N TYR A 15 7.02 -7.59 0.21
CA TYR A 15 7.32 -6.57 -0.80
C TYR A 15 6.61 -6.95 -2.08
N PHE A 16 5.79 -6.04 -2.62
CA PHE A 16 5.05 -6.27 -3.85
C PHE A 16 5.47 -5.25 -4.91
N PRO A 17 5.75 -5.67 -6.16
CA PRO A 17 5.97 -4.73 -7.24
C PRO A 17 4.66 -4.04 -7.61
N ALA A 18 4.72 -2.73 -7.81
CA ALA A 18 3.57 -1.91 -8.17
C ALA A 18 4.01 -0.75 -9.07
N ASP A 19 3.11 -0.39 -9.99
CA ASP A 19 3.22 0.84 -10.76
C ASP A 19 2.26 1.88 -10.17
N PHE A 20 2.72 3.12 -10.07
CA PHE A 20 1.94 4.23 -9.54
C PHE A 20 1.79 5.35 -10.54
N VAL A 21 0.61 5.95 -10.57
CA VAL A 21 0.38 7.22 -11.24
C VAL A 21 0.70 8.35 -10.25
N VAL A 22 1.63 9.22 -10.64
CA VAL A 22 2.02 10.38 -9.83
C VAL A 22 1.20 11.58 -10.27
N LEU A 23 0.35 12.04 -9.36
CA LEU A 23 -0.47 13.24 -9.51
C LEU A 23 0.32 14.46 -9.03
N ASP A 24 0.29 15.53 -9.81
CA ASP A 24 0.86 16.82 -9.43
C ASP A 24 -0.23 17.62 -8.72
N PHE A 25 -0.34 17.43 -7.40
CA PHE A 25 -1.26 18.16 -6.53
C PHE A 25 -0.51 18.64 -5.29
N ILE A 26 -1.03 19.69 -4.64
CA ILE A 26 -0.49 20.14 -3.35
C ILE A 26 -0.59 18.95 -2.40
N ALA A 27 0.55 18.40 -2.03
CA ALA A 27 0.64 17.20 -1.20
C ALA A 27 -0.08 17.44 0.12
N ASP A 28 -1.32 16.98 0.20
CA ASP A 28 -2.10 16.99 1.41
C ASP A 28 -1.85 15.64 2.10
N PRO A 29 -1.17 15.63 3.26
CA PRO A 29 -0.91 14.40 4.00
C PRO A 29 -2.20 13.66 4.40
N ARG A 30 -3.36 14.32 4.38
CA ARG A 30 -4.66 13.72 4.66
C ARG A 30 -5.21 12.90 3.50
N VAL A 31 -4.63 13.00 2.31
CA VAL A 31 -5.02 12.17 1.16
C VAL A 31 -4.23 10.86 1.24
N PRO A 32 -4.88 9.73 1.57
CA PRO A 32 -4.19 8.46 1.72
C PRO A 32 -3.70 7.91 0.37
N LEU A 33 -2.64 7.11 0.41
CA LEU A 33 -2.21 6.31 -0.74
C LEU A 33 -3.33 5.34 -1.15
N ILE A 34 -3.70 5.36 -2.42
CA ILE A 34 -4.75 4.50 -2.97
C ILE A 34 -4.09 3.30 -3.66
N LEU A 35 -4.28 2.11 -3.09
CA LEU A 35 -3.87 0.84 -3.71
C LEU A 35 -5.02 0.34 -4.60
N GLY A 36 -4.85 0.49 -5.92
CA GLY A 36 -5.87 0.11 -6.89
C GLY A 36 -5.97 -1.40 -7.13
N ARG A 37 -6.92 -1.80 -7.98
CA ARG A 37 -7.11 -3.19 -8.43
C ARG A 37 -5.84 -3.85 -8.98
N PRO A 38 -4.95 -3.17 -9.74
CA PRO A 38 -3.72 -3.80 -10.21
C PRO A 38 -2.84 -4.30 -9.06
N PHE A 39 -2.64 -3.49 -8.03
CA PHE A 39 -1.88 -3.89 -6.84
C PHE A 39 -2.52 -5.09 -6.14
N LEU A 40 -3.83 -5.02 -5.92
CA LEU A 40 -4.59 -6.10 -5.29
C LEU A 40 -4.50 -7.42 -6.08
N SER A 41 -4.44 -7.33 -7.41
CA SER A 41 -4.21 -8.48 -8.28
C SER A 41 -2.80 -9.05 -8.09
N THR A 42 -1.76 -8.21 -8.05
CA THR A 42 -0.37 -8.64 -7.81
C THR A 42 -0.22 -9.35 -6.47
N ALA A 43 -0.86 -8.83 -5.42
CA ALA A 43 -0.82 -9.42 -4.09
C ALA A 43 -1.82 -10.57 -3.89
N HIS A 44 -2.47 -11.04 -4.96
CA HIS A 44 -3.51 -12.07 -4.94
C HIS A 44 -4.54 -11.87 -3.81
N ALA A 45 -4.95 -10.61 -3.61
CA ALA A 45 -5.70 -10.19 -2.44
C ALA A 45 -7.08 -10.85 -2.38
N LEU A 46 -7.48 -11.28 -1.17
CA LEU A 46 -8.83 -11.71 -0.85
C LEU A 46 -9.46 -10.66 0.05
N ILE A 47 -10.64 -10.17 -0.33
CA ILE A 47 -11.35 -9.11 0.39
C ILE A 47 -12.62 -9.74 0.97
N ASP A 48 -12.64 -9.87 2.29
CA ASP A 48 -13.85 -10.22 3.03
C ASP A 48 -14.52 -8.93 3.52
N VAL A 49 -15.60 -8.55 2.84
CA VAL A 49 -16.33 -7.33 3.17
C VAL A 49 -17.15 -7.49 4.45
N TYR A 50 -17.62 -8.70 4.75
CA TYR A 50 -18.47 -8.95 5.91
C TYR A 50 -17.65 -8.90 7.20
N GLU A 51 -16.49 -9.57 7.20
CA GLU A 51 -15.56 -9.56 8.34
C GLU A 51 -14.70 -8.27 8.37
N GLY A 52 -14.70 -7.48 7.29
CA GLY A 52 -13.90 -6.27 7.18
C GLY A 52 -12.40 -6.59 7.12
N GLU A 53 -12.00 -7.63 6.39
CA GLU A 53 -10.62 -8.10 6.30
C GLU A 53 -10.10 -8.05 4.86
N ILE A 54 -8.81 -7.73 4.73
CA ILE A 54 -8.07 -7.88 3.47
C ILE A 54 -6.90 -8.82 3.73
N ILE A 55 -6.84 -9.91 2.98
CA ILE A 55 -5.75 -10.89 3.06
C ILE A 55 -4.89 -10.74 1.82
N LEU A 56 -3.63 -10.33 2.00
CA LEU A 56 -2.62 -10.31 0.94
C LEU A 56 -1.85 -11.63 0.96
N ARG A 57 -1.57 -12.20 -0.21
CA ARG A 57 -0.86 -13.49 -0.34
C ARG A 57 0.45 -13.29 -1.10
N HIS A 58 1.49 -13.97 -0.65
CA HIS A 58 2.78 -14.04 -1.31
C HIS A 58 3.35 -15.45 -1.08
N ASP A 59 3.48 -16.21 -2.15
CA ASP A 59 3.79 -17.64 -2.12
C ASP A 59 2.85 -18.41 -1.17
N GLU A 60 3.42 -19.18 -0.23
CA GLU A 60 2.67 -19.95 0.77
C GLU A 60 2.31 -19.13 2.03
N GLN A 61 2.59 -17.82 2.03
CA GLN A 61 2.36 -16.96 3.19
C GLN A 61 1.26 -15.92 2.91
N SER A 62 0.63 -15.44 3.99
CA SER A 62 -0.38 -14.39 3.92
C SER A 62 -0.24 -13.36 5.05
N LEU A 63 -0.79 -12.18 4.80
CA LEU A 63 -0.99 -11.11 5.79
C LEU A 63 -2.47 -10.73 5.82
N THR A 64 -3.10 -10.83 6.98
CA THR A 64 -4.46 -10.32 7.19
C THR A 64 -4.39 -8.91 7.76
N LEU A 65 -5.10 -7.99 7.12
CA LEU A 65 -5.32 -6.61 7.56
C LEU A 65 -6.79 -6.49 7.96
N LYS A 66 -7.07 -6.11 9.21
CA LYS A 66 -8.44 -5.92 9.70
C LYS A 66 -8.84 -4.45 9.67
N CYS A 67 -10.08 -4.17 9.29
CA CYS A 67 -10.65 -2.82 9.21
C CYS A 67 -11.00 -2.21 10.59
N GLY A 68 -10.72 -2.90 11.69
CA GLY A 68 -11.05 -2.46 13.06
C GLY A 68 -9.84 -2.22 13.97
N ASP A 69 -8.64 -2.62 13.56
CA ASP A 69 -7.42 -2.20 14.24
C ASP A 69 -7.30 -0.72 13.95
N LYS A 70 -7.63 0.14 14.93
CA LYS A 70 -7.44 1.59 14.79
C LYS A 70 -6.10 1.80 14.11
N PRO A 71 -6.05 2.30 12.87
CA PRO A 71 -4.83 2.91 12.44
C PRO A 71 -4.78 4.12 13.35
N SER A 72 -3.96 4.08 14.39
CA SER A 72 -3.41 5.28 15.00
C SER A 72 -2.52 5.94 13.95
N ILE A 73 -3.14 6.32 12.83
CA ILE A 73 -2.75 7.47 12.06
C ILE A 73 -3.01 8.63 13.01
N SER A 74 -2.08 8.80 13.94
CA SER A 74 -1.80 10.10 14.51
C SER A 74 -1.60 11.00 13.30
N TYR A 75 -2.50 11.96 13.12
CA TYR A 75 -2.42 12.98 12.08
C TYR A 75 -1.09 13.77 12.10
N ASN A 76 -0.24 13.54 13.10
CA ASN A 76 1.08 14.15 13.26
C ASN A 76 2.24 13.34 12.66
N ASN A 77 2.05 12.08 12.22
CA ASN A 77 3.16 11.28 11.64
C ASN A 77 3.11 11.16 10.09
N PHE A 78 2.24 11.90 9.42
CA PHE A 78 2.18 11.89 7.95
C PHE A 78 3.39 12.53 7.26
N GLN A 79 4.26 13.26 7.97
CA GLN A 79 5.51 13.74 7.38
C GLN A 79 6.43 12.59 6.92
N SER A 80 6.24 11.37 7.47
CA SER A 80 7.02 10.19 7.08
C SER A 80 6.28 9.21 6.17
N LEU A 81 4.94 9.26 6.07
CA LEU A 81 4.15 8.20 5.42
C LEU A 81 3.93 8.37 3.90
N ASN A 82 4.40 9.48 3.31
CA ASN A 82 4.32 9.71 1.86
C ASN A 82 5.66 9.53 1.14
N LYS A 83 6.69 9.00 1.82
CA LYS A 83 7.98 8.77 1.19
C LYS A 83 8.09 7.31 0.76
N VAL A 84 7.88 7.07 -0.52
CA VAL A 84 8.35 5.84 -1.17
C VAL A 84 9.85 6.01 -1.39
N ASP A 85 10.67 5.38 -0.57
CA ASP A 85 12.10 5.28 -0.83
C ASP A 85 12.33 4.21 -1.92
N LEU A 86 13.02 4.58 -2.99
CA LEU A 86 13.46 3.64 -4.02
C LEU A 86 14.55 2.74 -3.42
N ILE A 87 14.24 1.47 -3.19
CA ILE A 87 15.25 0.46 -2.84
C ILE A 87 15.76 -0.12 -4.15
N ASP A 88 17.03 0.12 -4.45
CA ASP A 88 17.70 -0.50 -5.59
C ASP A 88 17.94 -1.98 -5.28
N ALA A 89 17.41 -2.88 -6.11
CA ALA A 89 17.63 -4.31 -5.99
C ALA A 89 18.89 -4.66 -6.80
N THR A 90 20.02 -4.84 -6.12
CA THR A 90 21.27 -5.36 -6.71
C THR A 90 21.16 -6.84 -7.06
#